data_AF-B3RTW7-F1
#
_entry.id   AF-B3RTW7-F1
#
_cell.length_a   1.000
_cell.length_b   1.000
_cell.length_c   1.000
_cell.angle_alpha   90.00
_cell.angle_beta   90.00
_cell.angle_gamma   90.00
#
_symmetry.space_group_name_H-M   'P 1'
#
loop_
_entity.id
_entity.type
_entity.pdbx_description
1 polymer ?
#
loop_
_entity_poly.entity_id
_entity_poly.type
_entity_poly.pdbx_seq_one_letter_code
_entity_poly.pdbx_strand_id
1 'polypeptide(L)'
;MSDNTESIKPDTNDDDIIPLDSTILSTASEHGSSQSKTKRIDEVSLSTNGSTMSSLPLTFASDARNSEILITQDQSNMIETVTETDLSCPAEVPFSQELLYMAAALHEDQGLVCDEPNVSAEHGDKTSKRRKRKKAKREQPNYFISLRLYNRNIRQELSKIQGEMIAQDERLKFAAVSPAKIHITLFVMALNTDEEITKAEVALKSVEMELQEYVSQREQSSSISIESISHFNQGVVFAQVKDDVGFDMLKTIRAKVHKLFLEKNLANCDSKPFKPHVTIFKLSKNPKKLKKLGIAKLDPKTYESWKDHHFGIEKMRGLQLCSMLLPPENDGFYRCISTIDF
;
A
#
# COMPACT_ATOMS: atom_id res chain seq x y z
N MET A 1 43.59 -19.72 65.57
CA MET A 1 43.57 -19.11 64.22
C MET A 1 44.16 -20.13 63.25
N SER A 2 43.49 -21.24 62.91
CA SER A 2 42.03 -21.47 62.74
C SER A 2 41.44 -20.60 61.62
N ASP A 3 40.67 -21.07 60.63
CA ASP A 3 40.30 -22.42 60.11
C ASP A 3 39.93 -22.21 58.59
N ASN A 4 39.85 -23.18 57.65
CA ASN A 4 40.13 -24.62 57.62
C ASN A 4 40.52 -25.08 56.19
N THR A 5 40.81 -26.37 55.99
CA THR A 5 40.78 -27.10 54.70
C THR A 5 39.37 -27.61 54.36
N GLU A 6 39.03 -27.77 53.07
CA GLU A 6 38.71 -29.12 52.54
C GLU A 6 38.76 -29.21 51.00
N SER A 7 39.02 -30.42 50.53
CA SER A 7 39.05 -30.82 49.12
C SER A 7 38.28 -32.14 48.98
N ILE A 8 38.09 -32.59 47.72
CA ILE A 8 37.82 -33.98 47.26
C ILE A 8 36.49 -34.11 46.47
N LYS A 9 36.64 -34.65 45.26
CA LYS A 9 35.63 -35.22 44.34
C LYS A 9 35.73 -36.77 44.44
N PRO A 10 35.09 -37.53 43.54
CA PRO A 10 33.68 -37.65 43.17
C PRO A 10 33.14 -39.01 43.68
N ASP A 11 31.91 -39.43 43.30
CA ASP A 11 31.77 -40.68 42.52
C ASP A 11 30.37 -40.87 41.92
N THR A 12 30.26 -41.89 41.07
CA THR A 12 29.10 -42.32 40.28
C THR A 12 28.01 -43.02 41.09
N ASN A 13 26.81 -43.16 40.51
CA ASN A 13 26.30 -44.46 40.08
C ASN A 13 25.02 -44.32 39.22
N ASP A 14 24.92 -45.22 38.24
CA ASP A 14 23.69 -45.53 37.51
C ASP A 14 22.70 -46.30 38.40
N ASP A 15 21.43 -46.34 37.98
CA ASP A 15 20.59 -47.54 37.84
C ASP A 15 19.09 -47.22 37.99
N ASP A 16 18.36 -47.58 36.93
CA ASP A 16 16.99 -48.12 36.88
C ASP A 16 15.84 -47.51 37.72
N ILE A 17 14.74 -47.18 37.01
CA ILE A 17 13.57 -48.08 36.91
C ILE A 17 12.53 -47.50 35.93
N ILE A 18 12.18 -48.28 34.91
CA ILE A 18 10.92 -48.18 34.14
C ILE A 18 10.18 -49.52 34.34
N PRO A 19 8.87 -49.50 34.63
CA PRO A 19 7.90 -50.26 33.82
C PRO A 19 6.74 -49.35 33.34
N LEU A 20 6.20 -49.44 32.12
CA LEU A 20 5.50 -50.58 31.47
C LEU A 20 4.20 -50.97 32.21
N ASP A 21 3.05 -51.27 31.57
CA ASP A 21 2.62 -51.23 30.17
C ASP A 21 1.07 -51.47 30.11
N SER A 22 0.51 -51.61 28.90
CA SER A 22 -0.75 -52.21 28.45
C SER A 22 -1.81 -51.22 27.94
N THR A 23 -2.08 -51.10 26.63
CA THR A 23 -2.38 -52.09 25.56
C THR A 23 -3.79 -52.67 25.68
N ILE A 24 -4.59 -52.52 24.61
CA ILE A 24 -5.13 -53.65 23.83
C ILE A 24 -5.69 -53.17 22.49
N LEU A 25 -5.30 -53.88 21.44
CA LEU A 25 -5.85 -53.85 20.09
C LEU A 25 -6.89 -55.00 20.00
N SER A 26 -8.08 -54.79 19.44
CA SER A 26 -8.94 -55.91 19.04
C SER A 26 -9.93 -55.55 17.92
N THR A 27 -10.34 -56.57 17.16
CA THR A 27 -10.95 -56.49 15.84
C THR A 27 -12.35 -57.13 15.78
N ALA A 28 -13.26 -56.46 15.06
CA ALA A 28 -14.29 -57.00 14.15
C ALA A 28 -15.40 -57.99 14.63
N SER A 29 -16.58 -57.81 13.99
CA SER A 29 -17.76 -58.69 13.92
C SER A 29 -18.63 -58.84 15.19
N GLU A 30 -19.97 -58.86 15.14
CA GLU A 30 -20.88 -58.82 13.96
C GLU A 30 -22.35 -58.45 14.31
N HIS A 31 -23.19 -58.40 13.27
CA HIS A 31 -24.66 -58.60 13.24
C HIS A 31 -25.65 -57.42 13.44
N GLY A 32 -26.27 -57.03 12.31
CA GLY A 32 -27.69 -56.61 12.19
C GLY A 32 -27.98 -55.10 12.14
N SER A 33 -28.83 -54.57 11.25
CA SER A 33 -29.50 -55.15 10.07
C SER A 33 -30.05 -54.01 9.16
N SER A 34 -30.54 -54.36 7.97
CA SER A 34 -31.41 -53.56 7.08
C SER A 34 -30.81 -52.43 6.24
N GLN A 35 -30.31 -52.79 5.05
CA GLN A 35 -30.52 -52.01 3.82
C GLN A 35 -31.26 -52.86 2.79
N SER A 36 -32.21 -52.27 2.06
CA SER A 36 -33.00 -52.93 1.02
C SER A 36 -32.84 -52.27 -0.36
N LYS A 37 -31.98 -52.92 -1.16
CA LYS A 37 -32.08 -53.14 -2.62
C LYS A 37 -32.34 -51.96 -3.57
N THR A 38 -31.31 -51.73 -4.39
CA THR A 38 -31.34 -51.19 -5.74
C THR A 38 -32.38 -51.80 -6.70
N LYS A 39 -32.80 -51.01 -7.70
CA LYS A 39 -33.00 -51.49 -9.07
C LYS A 39 -32.62 -50.40 -10.08
N ARG A 40 -31.94 -50.79 -11.16
CA ARG A 40 -31.55 -49.99 -12.33
C ARG A 40 -32.41 -50.43 -13.54
N ILE A 41 -32.02 -50.00 -14.75
CA ILE A 41 -32.55 -50.28 -16.11
C ILE A 41 -33.94 -49.67 -16.42
N ASP A 42 -34.21 -49.07 -17.59
CA ASP A 42 -33.50 -49.07 -18.90
C ASP A 42 -33.36 -47.69 -19.59
N GLU A 43 -32.51 -47.60 -20.62
CA GLU A 43 -32.48 -46.52 -21.63
C GLU A 43 -33.57 -46.71 -22.70
N VAL A 44 -34.14 -45.61 -23.23
CA VAL A 44 -34.50 -45.49 -24.66
C VAL A 44 -34.26 -44.05 -25.12
N SER A 45 -33.68 -43.89 -26.32
CA SER A 45 -33.50 -42.62 -27.03
C SER A 45 -34.23 -42.62 -28.38
N LEU A 46 -34.51 -41.43 -28.95
CA LEU A 46 -34.96 -41.03 -30.32
C LEU A 46 -35.95 -39.83 -30.17
N SER A 47 -35.62 -38.59 -30.59
CA SER A 47 -35.73 -38.01 -31.95
C SER A 47 -37.17 -38.04 -32.50
N THR A 48 -37.81 -36.98 -33.03
CA THR A 48 -37.34 -35.92 -33.95
C THR A 48 -38.35 -34.74 -34.06
N ASN A 49 -37.96 -33.64 -34.74
CA ASN A 49 -38.79 -32.58 -35.38
C ASN A 49 -39.55 -31.59 -34.45
N GLY A 50 -39.70 -30.29 -34.76
CA GLY A 50 -39.15 -29.47 -35.85
C GLY A 50 -40.09 -28.31 -36.25
N SER A 51 -39.54 -27.10 -36.51
CA SER A 51 -40.22 -25.93 -37.18
C SER A 51 -41.34 -25.21 -36.38
N THR A 52 -41.63 -23.89 -36.51
CA THR A 52 -41.07 -22.78 -37.33
C THR A 52 -41.54 -21.39 -36.82
N MET A 53 -40.74 -20.34 -37.08
CA MET A 53 -41.09 -18.93 -37.45
C MET A 53 -42.12 -18.07 -36.66
N SER A 54 -41.69 -16.84 -36.31
CA SER A 54 -42.42 -15.52 -36.39
C SER A 54 -41.93 -14.62 -35.23
N SER A 55 -41.08 -13.58 -35.37
CA SER A 55 -41.01 -12.40 -36.26
C SER A 55 -41.80 -11.16 -35.80
N LEU A 56 -41.01 -10.14 -35.41
CA LEU A 56 -41.25 -8.67 -35.42
C LEU A 56 -41.92 -7.95 -34.22
N PRO A 57 -41.59 -6.64 -34.03
CA PRO A 57 -41.81 -5.90 -32.77
C PRO A 57 -42.82 -4.74 -32.90
N LEU A 58 -43.12 -4.05 -31.78
CA LEU A 58 -43.81 -2.75 -31.78
C LEU A 58 -43.14 -1.74 -30.83
N THR A 59 -42.86 -0.57 -31.39
CA THR A 59 -42.64 0.70 -30.70
C THR A 59 -43.96 1.50 -30.64
N PHE A 60 -43.89 2.69 -30.02
CA PHE A 60 -44.91 3.75 -29.77
C PHE A 60 -45.29 3.83 -28.29
N ALA A 61 -45.47 4.99 -27.67
CA ALA A 61 -45.12 6.39 -27.89
C ALA A 61 -45.69 7.14 -26.66
N SER A 62 -45.23 8.36 -26.41
CA SER A 62 -45.75 9.22 -25.35
C SER A 62 -47.20 9.66 -25.57
N ASP A 63 -47.96 9.83 -24.48
CA ASP A 63 -48.86 10.99 -24.37
C ASP A 63 -49.17 11.34 -22.90
N ALA A 64 -49.21 12.63 -22.58
CA ALA A 64 -49.49 13.16 -21.25
C ALA A 64 -50.88 13.79 -21.18
N ARG A 65 -51.63 13.60 -20.08
CA ARG A 65 -52.85 14.38 -19.78
C ARG A 65 -52.99 14.67 -18.29
N ASN A 66 -53.42 15.90 -18.01
CA ASN A 66 -53.74 16.41 -16.68
C ASN A 66 -54.93 15.67 -16.04
N SER A 67 -54.94 15.66 -14.71
CA SER A 67 -56.17 15.72 -13.92
C SER A 67 -55.93 16.57 -12.67
N GLU A 68 -56.70 17.64 -12.52
CA GLU A 68 -56.70 18.50 -11.33
C GLU A 68 -57.33 17.76 -10.15
N ILE A 69 -56.78 17.92 -8.93
CA ILE A 69 -57.50 17.58 -7.68
C ILE A 69 -57.38 18.75 -6.69
N LEU A 70 -58.50 18.98 -6.01
CA LEU A 70 -58.86 20.15 -5.22
C LEU A 70 -58.05 20.26 -3.90
N ILE A 71 -57.80 21.50 -3.47
CA ILE A 71 -57.12 21.82 -2.21
C ILE A 71 -58.09 21.71 -1.02
N THR A 72 -57.66 21.02 0.05
CA THR A 72 -58.17 21.22 1.41
C THR A 72 -57.01 21.37 2.39
N GLN A 73 -57.03 22.43 3.20
CA GLN A 73 -56.04 22.70 4.25
C GLN A 73 -56.30 21.81 5.48
N ASP A 74 -55.27 21.24 6.10
CA ASP A 74 -54.75 21.74 7.40
C ASP A 74 -53.36 21.13 7.75
N GLN A 75 -52.81 21.58 8.88
CA GLN A 75 -51.39 21.68 9.25
C GLN A 75 -50.56 20.39 9.54
N SER A 76 -49.24 20.64 9.63
CA SER A 76 -48.20 19.98 10.45
C SER A 76 -47.41 18.78 9.88
N ASN A 77 -46.31 19.08 9.16
CA ASN A 77 -44.97 18.97 9.76
C ASN A 77 -43.88 19.62 8.88
N MET A 78 -42.84 20.20 9.50
CA MET A 78 -41.72 20.78 8.76
C MET A 78 -40.75 19.70 8.29
N ILE A 79 -40.56 19.61 6.96
CA ILE A 79 -39.35 19.07 6.35
C ILE A 79 -38.82 20.16 5.43
N GLU A 80 -37.82 20.91 5.87
CA GLU A 80 -37.11 21.84 4.99
C GLU A 80 -36.29 21.05 3.98
N THR A 81 -36.83 20.91 2.77
CA THR A 81 -36.07 20.48 1.60
C THR A 81 -35.15 21.61 1.17
N VAL A 82 -33.90 21.59 1.65
CA VAL A 82 -32.87 22.54 1.22
C VAL A 82 -32.58 22.32 -0.27
N THR A 83 -32.74 23.37 -1.06
CA THR A 83 -32.57 23.37 -2.51
C THR A 83 -31.12 23.20 -2.93
N GLU A 84 -30.86 22.36 -3.94
CA GLU A 84 -29.57 22.32 -4.63
C GLU A 84 -29.32 23.63 -5.40
N THR A 85 -28.38 24.47 -4.92
CA THR A 85 -27.63 25.42 -5.76
C THR A 85 -26.26 25.71 -5.15
N ASP A 86 -25.25 25.76 -6.02
CA ASP A 86 -23.93 26.40 -5.85
C ASP A 86 -22.97 25.92 -4.73
N LEU A 87 -22.34 24.76 -4.97
CA LEU A 87 -20.92 24.60 -4.66
C LEU A 87 -20.07 24.76 -5.93
N SER A 88 -19.72 25.99 -6.27
CA SER A 88 -18.70 26.25 -7.30
C SER A 88 -17.35 25.64 -6.87
N CYS A 89 -16.80 24.74 -7.68
CA CYS A 89 -15.51 24.13 -7.38
C CYS A 89 -14.39 25.19 -7.38
N PRO A 90 -13.57 25.29 -6.32
CA PRO A 90 -12.42 26.18 -6.35
C PRO A 90 -11.41 25.66 -7.39
N ALA A 91 -11.13 26.50 -8.40
CA ALA A 91 -10.35 26.18 -9.59
C ALA A 91 -9.09 25.32 -9.30
N GLU A 92 -8.89 24.33 -10.16
CA GLU A 92 -7.76 23.39 -10.08
C GLU A 92 -6.42 24.14 -10.04
N VAL A 93 -5.58 23.79 -9.08
CA VAL A 93 -4.21 24.29 -9.05
C VAL A 93 -3.47 23.63 -10.22
N PRO A 94 -2.80 24.39 -11.11
CA PRO A 94 -2.16 23.81 -12.28
C PRO A 94 -1.14 22.76 -11.85
N PHE A 95 -1.42 21.53 -12.30
CA PHE A 95 -0.78 20.27 -11.93
C PHE A 95 0.75 20.36 -11.79
N SER A 96 1.39 21.10 -12.70
CA SER A 96 2.84 21.41 -12.71
C SER A 96 3.44 21.92 -11.39
N GLN A 97 2.65 22.57 -10.51
CA GLN A 97 3.17 23.10 -9.25
C GLN A 97 3.13 22.09 -8.10
N GLU A 98 2.14 21.20 -8.04
CA GLU A 98 2.08 20.12 -7.04
C GLU A 98 3.28 19.16 -7.22
N LEU A 99 3.69 18.95 -8.47
CA LEU A 99 4.83 18.10 -8.86
C LEU A 99 6.19 18.55 -8.29
N LEU A 100 6.55 19.82 -8.48
CA LEU A 100 7.82 20.38 -7.99
C LEU A 100 7.97 20.19 -6.46
N TYR A 101 6.85 20.22 -5.73
CA TYR A 101 6.84 20.13 -4.27
C TYR A 101 6.61 18.71 -3.75
N MET A 102 5.93 17.84 -4.49
CA MET A 102 5.95 16.38 -4.23
C MET A 102 7.38 15.85 -4.33
N ALA A 103 8.10 16.22 -5.38
CA ALA A 103 9.52 15.93 -5.56
C ALA A 103 10.40 16.61 -4.49
N ALA A 104 10.16 17.88 -4.14
CA ALA A 104 10.96 18.56 -3.09
C ALA A 104 10.90 17.86 -1.73
N ALA A 105 9.73 17.35 -1.32
CA ALA A 105 9.60 16.60 -0.07
C ALA A 105 10.21 15.19 -0.12
N LEU A 106 10.32 14.58 -1.30
CA LEU A 106 11.11 13.36 -1.51
C LEU A 106 12.62 13.67 -1.58
N HIS A 107 13.01 14.86 -2.03
CA HIS A 107 14.40 15.34 -2.01
C HIS A 107 14.87 15.75 -0.62
N GLU A 108 14.01 16.27 0.27
CA GLU A 108 14.30 16.32 1.71
C GLU A 108 14.64 14.92 2.24
N ASP A 109 14.07 13.87 1.63
CA ASP A 109 14.36 12.49 2.00
C ASP A 109 15.53 11.80 1.26
N GLN A 110 16.23 12.42 0.30
CA GLN A 110 17.30 11.74 -0.44
C GLN A 110 18.55 12.60 -0.72
N GLY A 111 19.70 12.21 -0.17
CA GLY A 111 20.96 12.96 -0.22
C GLY A 111 22.22 12.09 -0.35
N LEU A 112 22.64 11.78 -1.60
CA LEU A 112 23.88 11.03 -1.95
C LEU A 112 25.03 11.16 -0.94
N VAL A 113 25.47 10.01 -0.43
CA VAL A 113 26.86 9.54 -0.58
C VAL A 113 26.84 8.02 -0.84
N CYS A 114 27.50 7.59 -1.91
CA CYS A 114 28.13 6.27 -2.05
C CYS A 114 29.40 6.51 -2.86
N ASP A 115 30.50 5.83 -2.54
CA ASP A 115 31.77 6.00 -3.26
C ASP A 115 31.73 5.31 -4.64
N GLU A 116 32.33 5.97 -5.64
CA GLU A 116 32.57 5.40 -6.96
C GLU A 116 33.52 4.19 -6.85
N PRO A 117 33.34 3.12 -7.65
CA PRO A 117 34.32 2.04 -7.72
C PRO A 117 35.64 2.60 -8.27
N ASN A 118 36.66 2.66 -7.40
CA ASN A 118 37.98 3.17 -7.74
C ASN A 118 38.70 2.21 -8.69
N VAL A 119 38.57 2.44 -10.01
CA VAL A 119 39.41 1.80 -11.02
C VAL A 119 40.81 2.39 -10.92
N SER A 120 41.69 1.69 -10.20
CA SER A 120 43.10 2.05 -10.04
C SER A 120 43.81 2.14 -11.37
N ALA A 121 44.24 3.35 -11.76
CA ALA A 121 45.23 3.59 -12.79
C ALA A 121 46.28 4.56 -12.23
N GLU A 122 47.55 4.20 -12.38
CA GLU A 122 48.64 4.75 -11.58
C GLU A 122 49.35 6.00 -12.13
N HIS A 123 49.96 6.74 -11.19
CA HIS A 123 51.15 7.59 -11.34
C HIS A 123 51.17 8.76 -12.35
N GLY A 124 51.12 10.00 -11.79
CA GLY A 124 52.17 11.00 -12.10
C GLY A 124 51.77 12.28 -12.85
N ASP A 125 51.36 13.33 -12.12
CA ASP A 125 52.09 14.61 -11.95
C ASP A 125 51.14 15.80 -11.64
N LYS A 126 51.67 16.83 -10.96
CA LYS A 126 50.92 17.93 -10.34
C LYS A 126 50.89 19.15 -11.25
N THR A 127 49.71 19.63 -11.67
CA THR A 127 49.50 21.10 -11.86
C THR A 127 48.03 21.54 -11.96
N SER A 128 47.60 22.29 -10.95
CA SER A 128 46.64 23.41 -11.05
C SER A 128 45.13 23.16 -11.31
N LYS A 129 44.33 24.14 -10.84
CA LYS A 129 42.89 24.35 -11.09
C LYS A 129 41.94 23.26 -10.56
N ARG A 130 41.52 23.45 -9.29
CA ARG A 130 40.30 22.87 -8.68
C ARG A 130 39.05 23.23 -9.50
N ARG A 131 38.78 22.47 -10.57
CA ARG A 131 37.51 22.52 -11.30
C ARG A 131 36.42 22.12 -10.31
N LYS A 132 35.52 23.05 -9.97
CA LYS A 132 34.28 22.71 -9.24
C LYS A 132 33.53 21.69 -10.11
N ARG A 133 33.58 20.40 -9.74
CA ARG A 133 32.74 19.36 -10.38
C ARG A 133 31.30 19.87 -10.28
N LYS A 134 30.67 20.17 -11.43
CA LYS A 134 29.26 20.52 -11.45
C LYS A 134 28.52 19.30 -10.90
N LYS A 135 27.94 19.43 -9.70
CA LYS A 135 27.11 18.37 -9.12
C LYS A 135 26.02 18.08 -10.15
N ALA A 136 25.93 16.84 -10.62
CA ALA A 136 24.92 16.45 -11.61
C ALA A 136 23.56 16.92 -11.09
N LYS A 137 22.82 17.65 -11.93
CA LYS A 137 21.54 18.23 -11.54
C LYS A 137 20.57 17.07 -11.43
N ARG A 138 20.34 16.59 -10.20
CA ARG A 138 19.44 15.47 -9.96
C ARG A 138 18.10 15.76 -10.59
N GLU A 139 17.66 14.84 -11.42
CA GLU A 139 16.34 14.89 -12.02
C GLU A 139 15.29 14.66 -10.93
N GLN A 140 14.11 15.25 -11.12
CA GLN A 140 13.05 15.19 -10.13
C GLN A 140 12.30 13.87 -10.30
N PRO A 141 12.10 13.09 -9.22
CA PRO A 141 11.35 11.85 -9.34
C PRO A 141 9.94 12.10 -9.85
N ASN A 142 9.54 11.30 -10.82
CA ASN A 142 8.24 11.37 -11.49
C ASN A 142 7.52 10.00 -11.54
N TYR A 143 8.22 8.91 -11.21
CA TYR A 143 7.66 7.58 -10.97
C TYR A 143 8.15 7.00 -9.64
N PHE A 144 7.44 5.99 -9.13
CA PHE A 144 7.79 5.30 -7.89
C PHE A 144 7.24 3.87 -7.87
N ILE A 145 7.92 2.99 -7.12
CA ILE A 145 7.35 1.69 -6.77
C ILE A 145 6.53 1.83 -5.49
N SER A 146 5.28 1.41 -5.57
CA SER A 146 4.26 1.49 -4.54
C SER A 146 3.90 0.09 -4.03
N LEU A 147 3.69 -0.02 -2.72
CA LEU A 147 2.80 -1.01 -2.13
C LEU A 147 1.50 -0.31 -1.74
N ARG A 148 0.41 -0.59 -2.47
CA ARG A 148 -0.92 -0.05 -2.20
C ARG A 148 -1.58 -0.73 -1.01
N LEU A 149 -2.24 0.06 -0.15
CA LEU A 149 -3.03 -0.45 0.97
C LEU A 149 -4.51 -0.57 0.56
N TYR A 150 -5.07 -1.78 0.67
CA TYR A 150 -6.45 -2.12 0.31
C TYR A 150 -7.37 -2.28 1.52
N ASN A 151 -6.82 -2.46 2.72
CA ASN A 151 -7.61 -2.66 3.94
C ASN A 151 -8.50 -1.43 4.21
N ARG A 152 -9.82 -1.65 4.19
CA ARG A 152 -10.82 -0.60 4.42
C ARG A 152 -10.75 -0.02 5.83
N ASN A 153 -10.37 -0.81 6.84
CA ASN A 153 -10.17 -0.33 8.21
C ASN A 153 -9.04 0.72 8.25
N ILE A 154 -7.88 0.40 7.69
CA ILE A 154 -6.74 1.35 7.63
C ILE A 154 -7.16 2.63 6.90
N ARG A 155 -7.87 2.53 5.77
CA ARG A 155 -8.40 3.71 5.06
C ARG A 155 -9.38 4.53 5.94
N GLN A 156 -10.23 3.88 6.71
CA GLN A 156 -11.18 4.54 7.63
C GLN A 156 -10.46 5.21 8.80
N GLU A 157 -9.54 4.53 9.48
CA GLU A 157 -8.76 5.09 10.59
C GLU A 157 -7.91 6.30 10.14
N LEU A 158 -7.24 6.21 8.98
CA LEU A 158 -6.51 7.34 8.42
C LEU A 158 -7.44 8.50 8.00
N SER A 159 -8.69 8.21 7.62
CA SER A 159 -9.70 9.24 7.33
C SER A 159 -10.25 9.90 8.60
N LYS A 160 -10.36 9.16 9.71
CA LYS A 160 -10.81 9.70 11.01
C LYS A 160 -9.85 10.76 11.53
N ILE A 161 -8.56 10.44 11.63
CA ILE A 161 -7.55 11.45 12.03
C ILE A 161 -7.51 12.64 11.07
N GLN A 162 -7.66 12.42 9.76
CA GLN A 162 -7.77 13.53 8.81
C GLN A 162 -8.96 14.43 9.13
N GLY A 163 -10.12 13.86 9.43
CA GLY A 163 -11.31 14.58 9.88
C GLY A 163 -11.06 15.35 11.18
N GLU A 164 -10.50 14.73 12.21
CA GLU A 164 -10.22 15.36 13.51
C GLU A 164 -9.20 16.50 13.42
N MET A 165 -8.13 16.34 12.63
CA MET A 165 -7.16 17.41 12.40
C MET A 165 -7.78 18.56 11.60
N ILE A 166 -8.60 18.27 10.59
CA ILE A 166 -9.29 19.30 9.79
C ILE A 166 -10.39 20.01 10.60
N ALA A 167 -11.05 19.34 11.54
CA ALA A 167 -12.01 19.95 12.45
C ALA A 167 -11.35 20.92 13.45
N GLN A 168 -10.10 20.64 13.85
CA GLN A 168 -9.29 21.55 14.67
C GLN A 168 -8.76 22.76 13.87
N ASP A 169 -8.37 22.55 12.60
CA ASP A 169 -7.96 23.62 11.68
C ASP A 169 -8.34 23.30 10.23
N GLU A 170 -9.44 23.90 9.76
CA GLU A 170 -9.96 23.69 8.40
C GLU A 170 -8.93 23.94 7.29
N ARG A 171 -7.93 24.80 7.53
CA ARG A 171 -6.90 25.14 6.53
C ARG A 171 -6.03 23.91 6.19
N LEU A 172 -5.98 22.90 7.07
CA LEU A 172 -5.26 21.64 6.86
C LEU A 172 -5.86 20.77 5.75
N LYS A 173 -7.10 21.01 5.30
CA LYS A 173 -7.72 20.27 4.18
C LYS A 173 -6.90 20.32 2.88
N PHE A 174 -6.09 21.36 2.70
CA PHE A 174 -5.18 21.48 1.54
C PHE A 174 -3.89 20.67 1.67
N ALA A 175 -3.53 20.21 2.88
CA ALA A 175 -2.39 19.34 3.15
C ALA A 175 -2.77 17.84 3.20
N ALA A 176 -4.05 17.49 3.38
CA ALA A 176 -4.51 16.11 3.47
C ALA A 176 -4.23 15.30 2.19
N VAL A 177 -3.67 14.10 2.34
CA VAL A 177 -3.54 13.12 1.25
C VAL A 177 -4.90 12.44 1.04
N SER A 178 -5.32 12.21 -0.20
CA SER A 178 -6.59 11.52 -0.45
C SER A 178 -6.54 10.09 0.11
N PRO A 179 -7.55 9.61 0.85
CA PRO A 179 -7.65 8.21 1.28
C PRO A 179 -7.57 7.21 0.12
N ALA A 180 -7.95 7.61 -1.11
CA ALA A 180 -7.79 6.79 -2.31
C ALA A 180 -6.31 6.56 -2.70
N LYS A 181 -5.41 7.49 -2.33
CA LYS A 181 -3.98 7.53 -2.68
C LYS A 181 -3.05 7.00 -1.58
N ILE A 182 -3.56 6.35 -0.53
CA ILE A 182 -2.69 5.78 0.51
C ILE A 182 -1.85 4.63 -0.06
N HIS A 183 -0.56 4.63 0.27
CA HIS A 183 0.44 3.67 -0.17
C HIS A 183 1.68 3.77 0.73
N ILE A 184 2.53 2.75 0.67
CA ILE A 184 3.93 2.82 1.09
C ILE A 184 4.79 2.96 -0.17
N THR A 185 5.63 3.98 -0.24
CA THR A 185 6.64 4.10 -1.31
C THR A 185 7.84 3.22 -0.96
N LEU A 186 8.27 2.36 -1.89
CA LEU A 186 9.48 1.53 -1.74
C LEU A 186 10.72 2.33 -2.17
N PHE A 187 10.68 2.93 -3.36
CA PHE A 187 11.68 3.86 -3.87
C PHE A 187 11.11 4.69 -5.02
N VAL A 188 11.82 5.76 -5.39
CA VAL A 188 11.40 6.74 -6.40
C VAL A 188 12.42 6.84 -7.53
N MET A 189 11.99 7.25 -8.72
CA MET A 189 12.82 7.31 -9.92
C MET A 189 12.40 8.43 -10.87
N ALA A 190 13.33 8.82 -11.74
CA ALA A 190 13.07 9.70 -12.88
C ALA A 190 13.08 8.86 -14.16
N LEU A 191 11.96 8.78 -14.87
CA LEU A 191 11.85 8.18 -16.21
C LEU A 191 11.40 9.29 -17.16
N ASN A 192 12.27 9.65 -18.10
CA ASN A 192 12.13 10.82 -18.96
C ASN A 192 11.75 10.46 -20.41
N THR A 193 11.86 9.17 -20.79
CA THR A 193 11.50 8.67 -22.12
C THR A 193 10.52 7.51 -22.05
N ASP A 194 9.76 7.28 -23.12
CA ASP A 194 8.87 6.13 -23.23
C ASP A 194 9.66 4.80 -23.16
N GLU A 195 10.88 4.78 -23.69
CA GLU A 195 11.80 3.63 -23.59
C GLU A 195 12.14 3.29 -22.12
N GLU A 196 12.41 4.29 -21.28
CA GLU A 196 12.65 4.12 -19.84
C GLU A 196 11.41 3.62 -19.11
N ILE A 197 10.22 4.11 -19.50
CA ILE A 197 8.92 3.67 -18.95
C ILE A 197 8.65 2.20 -19.30
N THR A 198 8.76 1.82 -20.57
CA THR A 198 8.61 0.41 -21.02
C THR A 198 9.64 -0.49 -20.36
N LYS A 199 10.90 -0.04 -20.23
CA LYS A 199 11.96 -0.81 -19.58
C LYS A 199 11.69 -1.01 -18.08
N ALA A 200 11.08 -0.02 -17.40
CA ALA A 200 10.66 -0.14 -16.01
C ALA A 200 9.46 -1.08 -15.82
N GLU A 201 8.48 -1.06 -16.73
CA GLU A 201 7.39 -2.05 -16.77
C GLU A 201 7.93 -3.47 -16.93
N VAL A 202 8.79 -3.70 -17.94
CA VAL A 202 9.39 -5.02 -18.21
C VAL A 202 10.26 -5.48 -17.02
N ALA A 203 11.02 -4.56 -16.40
CA ALA A 203 11.81 -4.89 -15.21
C ALA A 203 10.91 -5.34 -14.05
N LEU A 204 9.83 -4.60 -13.74
CA LEU A 204 8.91 -4.98 -12.65
C LEU A 204 8.24 -6.34 -12.92
N LYS A 205 7.75 -6.58 -14.15
CA LYS A 205 7.14 -7.87 -14.53
C LYS A 205 8.14 -9.03 -14.46
N SER A 206 9.42 -8.80 -14.79
CA SER A 206 10.44 -9.86 -14.80
C SER A 206 10.77 -10.45 -13.42
N VAL A 207 10.43 -9.77 -12.32
CA VAL A 207 10.65 -10.25 -10.94
C VAL A 207 9.37 -10.75 -10.26
N GLU A 208 8.23 -10.77 -10.97
CA GLU A 208 6.93 -11.17 -10.44
C GLU A 208 6.94 -12.59 -9.85
N MET A 209 7.29 -13.61 -10.65
CA MET A 209 7.30 -15.01 -10.19
C MET A 209 8.26 -15.23 -9.00
N GLU A 210 9.41 -14.54 -8.97
CA GLU A 210 10.38 -14.65 -7.88
C GLU A 210 9.83 -14.05 -6.57
N LEU A 211 9.05 -12.97 -6.66
CA LEU A 211 8.39 -12.37 -5.50
C LEU A 211 7.16 -13.18 -5.06
N GLN A 212 6.35 -13.68 -5.99
CA GLN A 212 5.22 -14.59 -5.71
C GLN A 212 5.69 -15.82 -4.93
N GLU A 213 6.75 -16.49 -5.40
CA GLU A 213 7.33 -17.63 -4.69
C GLU A 213 7.88 -17.22 -3.30
N TYR A 214 8.65 -16.13 -3.24
CA TYR A 214 9.22 -15.63 -1.98
C TYR A 214 8.15 -15.28 -0.94
N VAL A 215 7.02 -14.72 -1.38
CA VAL A 215 5.88 -14.34 -0.54
C VAL A 215 5.04 -15.54 -0.14
N SER A 216 4.71 -16.43 -1.07
CA SER A 216 3.94 -17.66 -0.82
C SER A 216 4.62 -18.58 0.19
N GLN A 217 5.95 -18.72 0.12
CA GLN A 217 6.74 -19.46 1.12
C GLN A 217 6.69 -18.83 2.54
N ARG A 218 6.23 -17.58 2.65
CA ARG A 218 6.22 -16.74 3.88
C ARG A 218 4.84 -16.14 4.13
N GLU A 219 3.78 -16.83 3.69
CA GLU A 219 2.38 -16.35 3.72
C GLU A 219 1.96 -15.82 5.10
N GLN A 220 2.39 -16.46 6.20
CA GLN A 220 2.10 -16.02 7.57
C GLN A 220 2.75 -14.68 7.96
N SER A 221 3.85 -14.31 7.30
CA SER A 221 4.58 -13.05 7.48
C SER A 221 4.28 -12.03 6.37
N SER A 222 3.38 -12.36 5.43
CA SER A 222 3.05 -11.52 4.26
C SER A 222 2.28 -10.23 4.58
N SER A 223 2.16 -9.85 5.85
CA SER A 223 1.33 -8.74 6.31
C SER A 223 2.13 -7.73 7.12
N ILE A 224 1.76 -6.45 7.00
CA ILE A 224 2.43 -5.31 7.62
C ILE A 224 1.50 -4.65 8.63
N SER A 225 1.96 -4.48 9.87
CA SER A 225 1.25 -3.66 10.88
C SER A 225 1.51 -2.17 10.64
N ILE A 226 0.43 -1.37 10.58
CA ILE A 226 0.47 0.09 10.51
C ILE A 226 0.09 0.65 11.88
N GLU A 227 1.05 1.30 12.54
CA GLU A 227 0.91 1.76 13.92
C GLU A 227 1.72 3.03 14.19
N SER A 228 1.29 3.77 15.20
CA SER A 228 1.87 5.03 15.66
C SER A 228 1.92 6.14 14.61
N ILE A 229 2.07 7.39 15.07
CA ILE A 229 2.26 8.56 14.21
C ILE A 229 3.62 9.19 14.44
N SER A 230 4.23 9.62 13.35
CA SER A 230 5.44 10.42 13.35
C SER A 230 5.39 11.49 12.26
N HIS A 231 6.44 12.32 12.20
CA HIS A 231 6.51 13.44 11.26
C HIS A 231 7.92 13.65 10.68
N PHE A 232 7.99 14.12 9.43
CA PHE A 232 9.23 14.68 8.87
C PHE A 232 9.18 16.20 8.98
N ASN A 233 10.03 16.76 9.84
CA ASN A 233 10.20 18.21 10.04
C ASN A 233 8.91 19.00 10.34
N GLN A 234 7.82 18.33 10.78
CA GLN A 234 6.46 18.88 10.86
C GLN A 234 5.89 19.37 9.51
N GLY A 235 6.52 19.00 8.37
CA GLY A 235 6.03 19.25 7.02
C GLY A 235 5.26 18.07 6.42
N VAL A 236 5.46 16.87 6.97
CA VAL A 236 4.77 15.63 6.61
C VAL A 236 4.37 14.91 7.89
N VAL A 237 3.13 14.45 8.00
CA VAL A 237 2.64 13.58 9.09
C VAL A 237 2.24 12.23 8.49
N PHE A 238 2.66 11.15 9.12
CA PHE A 238 2.51 9.80 8.60
C PHE A 238 2.29 8.76 9.70
N ALA A 239 1.57 7.69 9.36
CA ALA A 239 1.54 6.47 10.17
C ALA A 239 2.79 5.63 9.87
N GLN A 240 3.36 4.98 10.89
CA GLN A 240 4.57 4.16 10.73
C GLN A 240 4.22 2.72 10.34
N VAL A 241 5.18 2.06 9.70
CA VAL A 241 5.21 0.61 9.60
C VAL A 241 5.94 0.07 10.83
N LYS A 242 5.38 -0.93 11.50
CA LYS A 242 6.01 -1.61 12.64
C LYS A 242 7.33 -2.26 12.21
N ASP A 243 8.35 -2.19 13.05
CA ASP A 243 9.62 -2.91 12.83
C ASP A 243 9.43 -4.39 13.26
N ASP A 244 8.81 -5.18 12.36
CA ASP A 244 8.48 -6.58 12.55
C ASP A 244 8.86 -7.46 11.34
N VAL A 245 8.48 -8.75 11.37
CA VAL A 245 8.75 -9.72 10.30
C VAL A 245 8.15 -9.32 8.95
N GLY A 246 7.04 -8.58 8.93
CA GLY A 246 6.43 -8.04 7.71
C GLY A 246 7.25 -6.89 7.12
N PHE A 247 7.85 -6.07 7.98
CA PHE A 247 8.82 -5.05 7.56
C PHE A 247 10.16 -5.63 7.08
N ASP A 248 10.67 -6.70 7.70
CA ASP A 248 11.83 -7.44 7.18
C ASP A 248 11.57 -8.02 5.78
N MET A 249 10.37 -8.54 5.57
CA MET A 249 9.92 -9.03 4.28
C MET A 249 9.78 -7.89 3.26
N LEU A 250 9.20 -6.74 3.63
CA LEU A 250 9.14 -5.55 2.78
C LEU A 250 10.54 -4.99 2.44
N LYS A 251 11.47 -4.96 3.40
CA LYS A 251 12.88 -4.59 3.17
C LYS A 251 13.51 -5.49 2.11
N THR A 252 13.27 -6.80 2.18
CA THR A 252 13.79 -7.78 1.21
C THR A 252 13.18 -7.62 -0.18
N ILE A 253 11.85 -7.48 -0.27
CA ILE A 253 11.13 -7.20 -1.53
C ILE A 253 11.68 -5.93 -2.18
N ARG A 254 11.77 -4.83 -1.42
CA ARG A 254 12.36 -3.57 -1.91
C ARG A 254 13.79 -3.77 -2.39
N ALA A 255 14.64 -4.48 -1.64
CA ALA A 255 16.05 -4.67 -2.02
C ALA A 255 16.19 -5.41 -3.36
N LYS A 256 15.37 -6.44 -3.61
CA LYS A 256 15.34 -7.15 -4.90
C LYS A 256 14.94 -6.24 -6.06
N VAL A 257 13.78 -5.56 -5.95
CA VAL A 257 13.28 -4.69 -7.02
C VAL A 257 14.20 -3.50 -7.26
N HIS A 258 14.72 -2.86 -6.19
CA HIS A 258 15.63 -1.72 -6.31
C HIS A 258 16.96 -2.14 -6.96
N LYS A 259 17.55 -3.28 -6.59
CA LYS A 259 18.74 -3.84 -7.23
C LYS A 259 18.53 -4.03 -8.74
N LEU A 260 17.42 -4.65 -9.14
CA LEU A 260 17.10 -4.84 -10.55
C LEU A 260 16.98 -3.49 -11.29
N PHE A 261 16.32 -2.50 -10.69
CA PHE A 261 16.19 -1.17 -11.29
C PHE A 261 17.54 -0.42 -11.38
N LEU A 262 18.46 -0.61 -10.42
CA LEU A 262 19.83 -0.11 -10.50
C LEU A 262 20.58 -0.75 -11.68
N GLU A 263 20.56 -2.08 -11.80
CA GLU A 263 21.21 -2.83 -12.89
C GLU A 263 20.68 -2.46 -14.28
N LYS A 264 19.43 -1.98 -14.35
CA LYS A 264 18.82 -1.47 -15.58
C LYS A 264 19.06 0.03 -15.83
N ASN A 265 19.78 0.75 -14.96
CA ASN A 265 19.94 2.21 -14.97
C ASN A 265 18.60 2.98 -14.90
N LEU A 266 17.62 2.45 -14.17
CA LEU A 266 16.29 3.04 -13.96
C LEU A 266 16.13 3.69 -12.58
N ALA A 267 16.99 3.35 -11.61
CA ALA A 267 17.01 3.92 -10.28
C ALA A 267 18.38 4.53 -9.95
N ASN A 268 18.40 5.38 -8.93
CA ASN A 268 19.64 5.90 -8.33
C ASN A 268 19.94 5.15 -7.03
N CYS A 269 21.21 5.12 -6.60
CA CYS A 269 21.58 4.56 -5.30
C CYS A 269 20.91 5.33 -4.15
N ASP A 270 20.09 4.63 -3.37
CA ASP A 270 19.38 5.18 -2.22
C ASP A 270 20.37 5.46 -1.08
N SER A 271 20.69 6.73 -0.91
CA SER A 271 21.64 7.25 0.09
C SER A 271 21.16 7.25 1.55
N LYS A 272 19.91 6.89 1.80
CA LYS A 272 19.27 6.98 3.12
C LYS A 272 18.70 5.63 3.53
N PRO A 273 18.61 5.35 4.86
CA PRO A 273 17.87 4.19 5.37
C PRO A 273 16.43 4.20 4.88
N PHE A 274 15.94 3.03 4.46
CA PHE A 274 14.54 2.86 4.08
C PHE A 274 13.62 3.02 5.30
N LYS A 275 12.74 4.01 5.26
CA LYS A 275 11.75 4.31 6.30
C LYS A 275 10.33 4.26 5.70
N PRO A 276 9.74 3.07 5.54
CA PRO A 276 8.39 2.97 5.00
C PRO A 276 7.38 3.61 5.94
N HIS A 277 6.43 4.32 5.36
CA HIS A 277 5.44 5.10 6.06
C HIS A 277 4.21 5.32 5.17
N VAL A 278 3.05 5.56 5.78
CA VAL A 278 1.81 5.92 5.07
C VAL A 278 1.54 7.40 5.31
N THR A 279 1.69 8.23 4.28
CA THR A 279 1.53 9.69 4.41
C THR A 279 0.06 10.07 4.63
N ILE A 280 -0.22 10.84 5.69
CA ILE A 280 -1.57 11.32 6.06
C ILE A 280 -1.73 12.79 5.63
N PHE A 281 -0.77 13.64 5.97
CA PHE A 281 -0.71 15.05 5.59
C PHE A 281 0.66 15.42 5.03
N LYS A 282 0.69 16.32 4.04
CA LYS A 282 1.91 16.80 3.39
C LYS A 282 1.75 18.27 3.01
N LEU A 283 2.48 19.18 3.68
CA LEU A 283 2.42 20.61 3.38
C LEU A 283 2.90 20.95 1.96
N SER A 284 3.77 20.12 1.41
CA SER A 284 4.27 20.26 0.04
C SER A 284 3.22 19.91 -1.03
N LYS A 285 2.01 19.44 -0.65
CA LYS A 285 0.88 19.27 -1.57
C LYS A 285 0.35 20.62 -2.09
N ASN A 286 0.17 21.60 -1.20
CA ASN A 286 -0.38 22.92 -1.55
C ASN A 286 0.41 24.09 -0.91
N PRO A 287 1.75 24.16 -1.04
CA PRO A 287 2.59 24.99 -0.18
C PRO A 287 2.38 26.48 -0.41
N LYS A 288 2.07 26.92 -1.64
CA LYS A 288 1.71 28.32 -1.90
C LYS A 288 0.42 28.73 -1.20
N LYS A 289 -0.57 27.83 -1.13
CA LYS A 289 -1.87 28.07 -0.49
C LYS A 289 -1.73 28.02 1.03
N LEU A 290 -1.08 26.97 1.54
CA LEU A 290 -0.82 26.78 2.98
C LEU A 290 0.03 27.92 3.55
N LYS A 291 1.09 28.37 2.84
CA LYS A 291 1.89 29.54 3.25
C LYS A 291 1.07 30.84 3.26
N LYS A 292 0.18 31.06 2.29
CA LYS A 292 -0.76 32.22 2.31
C LYS A 292 -1.75 32.14 3.48
N LEU A 293 -2.12 30.94 3.91
CA LEU A 293 -2.99 30.66 5.06
C LEU A 293 -2.24 30.67 6.40
N GLY A 294 -0.95 30.99 6.42
CA GLY A 294 -0.11 31.03 7.62
C GLY A 294 0.44 29.68 8.10
N ILE A 295 0.18 28.59 7.39
CA ILE A 295 0.66 27.25 7.75
C ILE A 295 2.06 27.02 7.18
N ALA A 296 3.04 26.95 8.08
CA ALA A 296 4.42 26.56 7.78
C ALA A 296 4.79 25.18 8.35
N LYS A 297 4.03 24.68 9.34
CA LYS A 297 4.24 23.41 10.05
C LYS A 297 2.88 22.84 10.51
N LEU A 298 2.83 21.53 10.69
CA LEU A 298 1.73 20.78 11.30
C LEU A 298 2.02 20.69 12.82
N ASP A 299 1.13 21.20 13.67
CA ASP A 299 1.32 21.18 15.13
C ASP A 299 1.13 19.76 15.68
N PRO A 300 2.13 19.14 16.34
CA PRO A 300 2.02 17.82 16.97
C PRO A 300 0.81 17.64 17.87
N LYS A 301 0.34 18.70 18.54
CA LYS A 301 -0.85 18.65 19.40
C LYS A 301 -2.10 18.18 18.68
N THR A 302 -2.22 18.44 17.37
CA THR A 302 -3.40 18.07 16.58
C THR A 302 -3.55 16.56 16.35
N TYR A 303 -2.49 15.78 16.60
CA TYR A 303 -2.45 14.32 16.42
C TYR A 303 -1.79 13.55 17.58
N GLU A 304 -1.52 14.19 18.73
CA GLU A 304 -0.89 13.53 19.89
C GLU A 304 -1.75 12.38 20.43
N SER A 305 -3.08 12.47 20.36
CA SER A 305 -4.02 11.39 20.72
C SER A 305 -3.89 10.12 19.86
N TRP A 306 -3.30 10.23 18.67
CA TRP A 306 -3.11 9.15 17.71
C TRP A 306 -1.68 8.58 17.69
N LYS A 307 -0.80 9.10 18.55
CA LYS A 307 0.65 8.85 18.52
C LYS A 307 1.05 7.39 18.63
N ASP A 308 0.30 6.60 19.40
CA ASP A 308 0.52 5.17 19.62
C ASP A 308 -0.65 4.31 19.08
N HIS A 309 -1.44 4.86 18.17
CA HIS A 309 -2.64 4.21 17.62
C HIS A 309 -2.31 3.04 16.68
N HIS A 310 -3.11 1.97 16.73
CA HIS A 310 -3.04 0.87 15.78
C HIS A 310 -4.06 1.06 14.66
N PHE A 311 -3.59 1.35 13.44
CA PHE A 311 -4.46 1.59 12.28
C PHE A 311 -4.97 0.29 11.65
N GLY A 312 -4.23 -0.81 11.83
CA GLY A 312 -4.57 -2.14 11.35
C GLY A 312 -3.41 -2.85 10.66
N ILE A 313 -3.74 -3.95 9.99
CA ILE A 313 -2.79 -4.84 9.32
C ILE A 313 -3.14 -4.92 7.83
N GLU A 314 -2.17 -4.70 6.94
CA GLU A 314 -2.31 -4.82 5.49
C GLU A 314 -1.62 -6.10 5.00
N LYS A 315 -2.33 -6.99 4.29
CA LYS A 315 -1.68 -8.06 3.54
C LYS A 315 -0.99 -7.47 2.31
N MET A 316 0.30 -7.77 2.12
CA MET A 316 1.01 -7.45 0.89
C MET A 316 0.41 -8.25 -0.27
N ARG A 317 -0.16 -7.56 -1.26
CA ARG A 317 -0.82 -8.18 -2.42
C ARG A 317 0.00 -8.11 -3.71
N GLY A 318 0.93 -7.18 -3.80
CA GLY A 318 1.58 -6.83 -5.06
C GLY A 318 2.15 -5.42 -5.06
N LEU A 319 2.93 -5.10 -6.10
CA LEU A 319 3.58 -3.81 -6.30
C LEU A 319 3.07 -3.10 -7.55
N GLN A 320 3.08 -1.78 -7.52
CA GLN A 320 2.65 -0.93 -8.63
C GLN A 320 3.77 0.04 -9.03
N LEU A 321 4.11 0.09 -10.31
CA LEU A 321 4.89 1.18 -10.91
C LEU A 321 3.94 2.35 -11.18
N CYS A 322 3.97 3.35 -10.29
CA CYS A 322 3.04 4.46 -10.29
C CYS A 322 3.66 5.71 -10.91
N SER A 323 2.89 6.43 -11.74
CA SER A 323 3.24 7.79 -12.15
C SER A 323 2.81 8.82 -11.12
N MET A 324 3.66 9.79 -10.84
CA MET A 324 3.30 11.01 -10.13
C MET A 324 2.62 12.03 -11.07
N LEU A 325 2.81 11.91 -12.39
CA LEU A 325 2.47 12.96 -13.37
C LEU A 325 1.22 12.67 -14.21
N LEU A 326 0.74 11.43 -14.23
CA LEU A 326 -0.41 11.07 -15.07
C LEU A 326 -1.73 11.15 -14.29
N PRO A 327 -2.86 11.41 -14.98
CA PRO A 327 -4.18 11.41 -14.35
C PRO A 327 -4.45 10.11 -13.60
N PRO A 328 -5.03 10.19 -12.37
CA PRO A 328 -5.29 9.03 -11.52
C PRO A 328 -6.16 7.97 -12.21
N GLU A 329 -6.21 6.78 -11.64
CA GLU A 329 -7.19 5.77 -12.03
C GLU A 329 -8.60 6.17 -11.58
N ASN A 330 -9.62 5.47 -12.11
CA ASN A 330 -11.03 5.71 -11.80
C ASN A 330 -11.38 5.61 -10.31
N ASP A 331 -10.57 4.88 -9.52
CA ASP A 331 -10.73 4.75 -8.07
C ASP A 331 -9.98 5.83 -7.26
N GLY A 332 -9.36 6.80 -7.94
CA GLY A 332 -8.60 7.90 -7.35
C GLY A 332 -7.14 7.57 -6.98
N PHE A 333 -6.67 6.34 -7.18
CA PHE A 333 -5.27 5.97 -6.99
C PHE A 333 -4.36 6.58 -8.06
N TYR A 334 -3.04 6.49 -7.87
CA TYR A 334 -2.08 6.91 -8.90
C TYR A 334 -2.23 6.07 -10.16
N ARG A 335 -1.93 6.66 -11.33
CA ARG A 335 -1.83 5.94 -12.61
C ARG A 335 -0.81 4.80 -12.47
N CYS A 336 -1.26 3.57 -12.65
CA CYS A 336 -0.37 2.41 -12.68
C CYS A 336 0.10 2.18 -14.12
N ILE A 337 1.40 2.18 -14.35
CA ILE A 337 2.01 1.75 -15.62
C ILE A 337 2.05 0.22 -15.66
N SER A 338 2.42 -0.38 -14.53
CA SER A 338 2.47 -1.84 -14.36
C SER A 338 2.09 -2.18 -12.92
N THR A 339 1.42 -3.31 -12.77
CA THR A 339 1.18 -3.98 -11.49
C THR A 339 1.75 -5.38 -11.58
N ILE A 340 2.29 -5.89 -10.48
CA ILE A 340 2.57 -7.30 -10.26
C ILE A 340 1.89 -7.73 -8.96
N ASP A 341 1.40 -8.96 -8.90
CA ASP A 341 0.73 -9.52 -7.71
C ASP A 341 1.61 -10.57 -7.03
N PHE A 342 1.30 -10.91 -5.76
CA PHE A 342 2.05 -11.85 -4.90
C PHE A 342 1.28 -13.13 -4.59
#